data_AF-A0A7C2VYP8-F1
#
_entry.id   AF-A0A7C2VYP8-F1
#
_cell.length_a   1.000
_cell.length_b   1.000
_cell.length_c   1.000
_cell.angle_alpha   90.00
_cell.angle_beta   90.00
_cell.angle_gamma   90.00
#
_symmetry.space_group_name_H-M   'P 1'
#
loop_
_entity.id
_entity.type
_entity.pdbx_description
1 polymer ?
#
loop_
_entity_poly.entity_id
_entity_poly.type
_entity_poly.pdbx_seq_one_letter_code
_entity_poly.pdbx_strand_id
1 'polypeptide(L)' 'EEMIEKIRRKPDIADLPIIVISTESSRKRVEALRRKCDGFVHKPFTPEELRKAIMKVIGGLNEGEGGGYTLQVSGPDF' A
#
# COMPACT_ATOMS: atom_id res chain seq x y z
N GLU A 1 -8.32 11.24 -7.44
CA GLU A 1 -9.29 10.78 -6.41
C GLU A 1 -10.44 10.00 -7.03
N GLU A 2 -10.96 10.43 -8.19
CA GLU A 2 -12.10 9.78 -8.87
C GLU A 2 -12.00 8.25 -9.05
N MET A 3 -10.82 7.72 -9.36
CA MET A 3 -10.65 6.27 -9.54
C MET A 3 -10.87 5.48 -8.24
N ILE A 4 -10.42 6.03 -7.11
CA ILE A 4 -10.61 5.41 -5.78
C ILE A 4 -12.09 5.38 -5.45
N GLU A 5 -12.80 6.47 -5.69
CA GLU A 5 -14.25 6.56 -5.45
C GLU A 5 -15.04 5.59 -6.33
N LYS A 6 -14.65 5.43 -7.60
CA LYS A 6 -15.27 4.43 -8.49
C LYS A 6 -15.07 3.00 -8.01
N ILE A 7 -13.92 2.69 -7.41
CA ILE A 7 -13.65 1.38 -6.82
C ILE A 7 -14.50 1.18 -5.56
N ARG A 8 -14.52 2.15 -4.63
CA ARG A 8 -15.31 2.06 -3.38
C ARG A 8 -16.82 2.01 -3.61
N ARG A 9 -17.32 2.50 -4.75
CA ARG A 9 -18.75 2.40 -5.13
C ARG A 9 -19.16 1.02 -5.64
N LYS A 10 -18.21 0.14 -5.97
CA LYS A 10 -18.51 -1.22 -6.44
C LYS A 10 -18.45 -2.18 -5.25
N PRO A 11 -19.58 -2.76 -4.80
CA PRO A 11 -19.62 -3.58 -3.59
C PRO A 11 -18.67 -4.78 -3.64
N ASP A 12 -18.46 -5.37 -4.83
CA ASP A 12 -17.62 -6.56 -5.00
C ASP A 12 -16.12 -6.32 -4.77
N ILE A 13 -15.68 -5.06 -4.84
CA ILE A 13 -14.27 -4.66 -4.69
C ILE A 13 -14.11 -3.47 -3.74
N ALA A 14 -15.16 -3.14 -2.98
CA ALA A 14 -15.17 -1.98 -2.09
C ALA A 14 -14.15 -2.12 -0.96
N ASP A 15 -13.89 -3.35 -0.50
CA ASP A 15 -12.94 -3.67 0.58
C ASP A 15 -11.51 -3.91 0.09
N LEU A 16 -11.25 -3.82 -1.23
CA LEU A 16 -9.92 -4.06 -1.75
C LEU A 16 -8.94 -2.98 -1.26
N PRO A 17 -7.75 -3.36 -0.74
CA PRO A 17 -6.73 -2.39 -0.36
C PRO A 17 -6.20 -1.60 -1.56
N ILE A 18 -6.15 -0.28 -1.43
CA ILE A 18 -5.67 0.64 -2.48
C ILE A 18 -4.40 1.35 -2.02
N ILE A 19 -3.32 1.19 -2.78
CA ILE A 19 -2.07 1.93 -2.60
C ILE A 19 -1.90 2.91 -3.75
N VAL A 20 -1.75 4.20 -3.44
CA VAL A 20 -1.52 5.26 -4.41
C VAL A 20 -0.05 5.59 -4.50
N ILE A 21 0.48 5.61 -5.72
CA ILE A 21 1.89 5.94 -5.99
C ILE A 21 1.97 7.20 -6.84
N SER A 22 2.52 8.30 -6.32
CA SER A 22 2.49 9.62 -7.00
C SER A 22 3.75 10.47 -6.79
N THR A 23 4.13 11.26 -7.79
CA THR A 23 5.16 12.33 -7.71
C THR A 23 4.60 13.65 -7.15
N GLU A 24 3.31 13.69 -6.79
CA GLU A 24 2.65 14.92 -6.31
C GLU A 24 3.23 15.40 -4.98
N SER A 25 3.82 16.61 -4.96
CA SER A 25 4.44 17.21 -3.76
C SER A 25 3.48 18.13 -3.00
N SER A 26 2.29 18.40 -3.56
CA SER A 26 1.29 19.27 -2.93
C SER A 26 0.70 18.60 -1.69
N ARG A 27 1.06 19.11 -0.50
CA ARG A 27 0.59 18.60 0.79
C ARG A 27 -0.93 18.41 0.85
N LYS A 28 -1.70 19.42 0.41
CA LYS A 28 -3.18 19.35 0.40
C LYS A 28 -3.71 18.17 -0.41
N ARG A 29 -3.09 17.91 -1.57
CA ARG A 29 -3.53 16.84 -2.48
C ARG A 29 -3.09 15.46 -1.97
N VAL A 30 -1.90 15.37 -1.41
CA VAL A 30 -1.40 14.15 -0.75
C VAL A 30 -2.28 13.79 0.46
N GLU A 31 -2.64 14.77 1.30
CA GLU A 31 -3.52 14.54 2.45
C GLU A 31 -4.92 14.09 2.01
N ALA A 32 -5.50 14.72 0.98
CA ALA A 32 -6.79 14.32 0.44
C ALA A 32 -6.76 12.86 -0.07
N LEU A 33 -5.69 12.48 -0.77
CA LEU A 33 -5.49 11.10 -1.25
C LEU A 33 -5.31 10.12 -0.09
N ARG A 34 -4.48 10.45 0.90
CA ARG A 34 -4.22 9.62 2.08
C ARG A 34 -5.47 9.29 2.90
N ARG A 35 -6.47 10.16 2.88
CA ARG A 35 -7.77 9.90 3.56
C ARG A 35 -8.67 8.93 2.79
N LYS A 36 -8.40 8.70 1.50
CA LYS A 36 -9.23 7.87 0.60
C LYS A 36 -8.61 6.52 0.26
N CYS A 37 -7.29 6.36 0.45
CA CYS A 37 -6.55 5.13 0.18
C CYS A 37 -5.92 4.54 1.45
N ASP A 38 -5.64 3.24 1.42
CA ASP A 38 -5.04 2.52 2.55
C ASP A 38 -3.52 2.71 2.63
N GLY A 39 -2.89 3.03 1.50
CA GLY A 39 -1.46 3.34 1.42
C GLY A 39 -1.14 4.46 0.44
N PHE A 40 -0.12 5.24 0.75
CA PHE A 40 0.42 6.26 -0.15
C PHE A 40 1.95 6.18 -0.20
N VAL A 41 2.50 6.08 -1.40
CA VAL A 41 3.95 6.02 -1.69
C VAL A 41 4.31 7.21 -2.59
N HIS A 42 5.29 8.00 -2.15
CA HIS A 42 5.80 9.11 -2.94
C HIS A 42 6.87 8.63 -3.92
N LYS A 43 6.89 9.19 -5.13
CA LYS A 43 7.93 8.93 -6.14
C LYS A 43 9.03 10.01 -6.06
N PRO A 44 10.31 9.66 -6.27
CA PRO A 44 10.83 8.29 -6.45
C PRO A 44 10.80 7.52 -5.12
N PHE A 45 10.59 6.20 -5.21
CA PHE A 45 10.65 5.30 -4.06
C PHE A 45 11.63 4.18 -4.33
N THR A 46 12.18 3.62 -3.25
CA THR A 46 12.98 2.40 -3.29
C THR A 46 12.09 1.15 -3.26
N PRO A 47 12.55 0.01 -3.80
CA PRO A 47 11.83 -1.26 -3.69
C PRO A 47 11.48 -1.62 -2.23
N GLU A 48 12.36 -1.28 -1.29
CA GLU A 48 12.15 -1.50 0.14
C GLU A 48 11.00 -0.67 0.71
N GLU A 49 10.86 0.60 0.30
CA GLU A 49 9.75 1.46 0.72
C GLU A 49 8.42 0.95 0.18
N LEU A 50 8.38 0.50 -1.08
CA LEU A 50 7.18 -0.09 -1.65
C LEU A 50 6.81 -1.39 -0.91
N ARG A 51 7.79 -2.26 -0.64
CA ARG A 51 7.59 -3.49 0.13
C ARG A 51 7.01 -3.21 1.51
N LYS A 52 7.55 -2.22 2.24
CA LYS A 52 7.03 -1.78 3.54
C LYS A 52 5.59 -1.27 3.44
N ALA A 53 5.28 -0.47 2.42
CA ALA A 53 3.92 0.04 2.22
C ALA A 53 2.92 -1.08 1.91
N ILE A 54 3.29 -2.05 1.07
CA ILE A 54 2.48 -3.22 0.76
C ILE A 54 2.26 -4.07 2.02
N MET A 55 3.33 -4.35 2.78
CA MET A 55 3.25 -5.11 4.02
C MET A 55 2.34 -4.45 5.05
N LYS A 56 2.38 -3.12 5.17
CA LYS A 56 1.50 -2.36 6.07
C LYS A 56 0.02 -2.46 5.70
N VAL A 57 -0.28 -2.61 4.42
CA VAL A 57 -1.66 -2.58 3.89
C VAL A 57 -2.26 -4.00 3.80
N ILE A 58 -1.45 -5.00 3.44
CA ILE A 58 -1.89 -6.40 3.29
C ILE A 58 -1.75 -7.17 4.61
N GLY A 59 -0.73 -6.83 5.41
CA GLY A 59 -0.36 -7.56 6.61
C GLY A 59 -0.86 -6.87 7.88
N GLY A 60 -1.93 -7.41 8.45
CA GLY A 60 -2.31 -7.21 9.85
C GLY A 60 -1.26 -7.79 10.82
N LEU A 61 -0.06 -7.23 10.85
CA LEU A 61 0.83 -7.39 11.98
C LEU A 61 0.47 -6.29 12.97
N ASN A 62 -0.56 -6.56 13.76
CA ASN A 62 -0.51 -6.13 15.15
C ASN A 62 0.83 -6.62 15.72
N GLU A 63 1.53 -5.80 16.49
CA GLU A 63 2.75 -6.18 17.21
C GLU A 63 2.51 -7.25 18.31
N GLY A 64 1.45 -8.05 18.19
CA GLY A 64 1.18 -9.23 19.00
C GLY A 64 0.81 -10.38 18.08
N GLU A 65 1.54 -11.50 18.24
CA GLU A 65 1.27 -12.82 17.67
C GLU A 65 1.94 -13.14 16.31
N GLY A 66 3.24 -13.43 16.39
CA GLY A 66 3.72 -14.81 16.15
C GLY A 66 3.58 -15.46 14.77
N GLY A 67 3.23 -14.74 13.70
CA GLY A 67 3.16 -15.29 12.34
C GLY A 67 4.36 -14.90 11.48
N GLY A 68 5.55 -15.40 11.80
CA GLY A 68 6.76 -15.16 11.01
C GLY A 68 6.66 -15.79 9.62
N TYR A 69 6.31 -15.01 8.60
CA TYR A 69 6.63 -15.35 7.22
C TYR A 69 8.11 -15.03 6.97
N THR A 70 8.98 -16.00 7.25
CA THR A 70 10.31 -16.01 6.64
C THR A 70 10.10 -16.13 5.13
N LEU A 71 10.28 -15.04 4.39
CA LEU A 71 10.59 -15.16 2.97
C LEU A 71 11.94 -15.87 2.91
N GLN A 72 11.90 -17.20 2.84
CA GLN A 72 13.02 -17.98 2.40
C GLN A 72 13.26 -17.58 0.94
N VAL A 73 14.22 -16.68 0.73
CA VAL A 73 14.78 -16.39 -0.59
C VAL A 73 15.54 -17.63 -1.06
N SER A 74 14.81 -18.69 -1.42
CA SER A 74 15.35 -19.80 -2.19
C SER A 74 15.12 -19.48 -3.66
N GLY A 75 16.04 -18.74 -4.23
CA GLY A 75 16.25 -18.65 -5.68
C GLY A 75 17.73 -18.91 -5.94
N PRO A 76 18.11 -19.72 -6.94
CA PRO A 76 19.52 -19.96 -7.23
C PRO A 76 20.19 -18.63 -7.63
N ASP A 77 21.35 -18.36 -7.04
CA ASP A 77 22.29 -17.36 -7.52
C ASP A 77 22.68 -17.73 -8.97
N PHE A 78 22.16 -16.96 -9.94
CA PHE A 78 22.66 -16.92 -11.31
C PHE A 78 23.57 -15.71 -11.49
#